data_AF-A0A1E9A0T6-F1
#
_entry.id   AF-A0A1E9A0T6-F1
#
_cell.length_a   1.000
_cell.length_b   1.000
_cell.length_c   1.000
_cell.angle_alpha   90.00
_cell.angle_beta   90.00
_cell.angle_gamma   90.00
#
_symmetry.space_group_name_H-M   'P 1'
#
loop_
_entity.id
_entity.type
_entity.pdbx_description
1 polymer ?
#
loop_
_entity_poly.entity_id
_entity_poly.type
_entity_poly.pdbx_seq_one_letter_code
_entity_poly.pdbx_strand_id
1 'polypeptide(L)'
;MSKNVSNLTNEELLERQSRQFEEYKQQEKAKKKKGWLFGCGGCLVLLILIIIGITACTGTFVNEVDKNINKESSEVKQDKNATKEQTAALNSAKTYADTMHMSKNGIYQQLTSDAGDKFSEEDAQYAVDNLKADYKKNALESAKSYQEDQNMSKDSIYNQLISDAGDKFTEEEAQYAVDHLDK
;
A
#
# COMPACT_ATOMS: atom_id res chain seq x y z
N MET A 1 15.66 -26.53 -18.61
CA MET A 1 14.55 -27.51 -18.51
C MET A 1 13.27 -26.74 -18.26
N SER A 2 12.47 -26.51 -19.30
CA SER A 2 11.20 -25.78 -19.18
C SER A 2 10.11 -26.79 -18.82
N LYS A 3 9.63 -26.75 -17.57
CA LYS A 3 8.44 -27.52 -17.19
C LYS A 3 7.21 -26.67 -17.54
N ASN A 4 6.33 -27.27 -18.31
CA ASN A 4 5.03 -26.74 -18.73
C ASN A 4 4.27 -26.18 -17.51
N VAL A 5 3.89 -24.91 -17.55
CA VAL A 5 3.32 -24.16 -16.41
C VAL A 5 1.84 -24.48 -16.19
N SER A 6 1.23 -25.26 -17.08
CA SER A 6 -0.23 -25.43 -17.18
C SER A 6 -0.86 -26.48 -16.26
N ASN A 7 -0.17 -27.01 -15.25
CA ASN A 7 -0.75 -27.91 -14.25
C ASN A 7 0.03 -27.85 -12.93
N LEU A 8 -0.05 -26.72 -12.22
CA LEU A 8 0.44 -26.65 -10.84
C LEU A 8 -0.71 -26.79 -9.87
N THR A 9 -0.53 -27.64 -8.87
CA THR A 9 -1.47 -27.75 -7.74
C THR A 9 -1.35 -26.51 -6.83
N ASN A 10 -2.42 -26.16 -6.11
CA ASN A 10 -2.42 -25.01 -5.20
C ASN A 10 -1.32 -25.10 -4.13
N GLU A 11 -0.94 -26.31 -3.73
CA GLU A 11 0.17 -26.54 -2.80
C GLU A 11 1.53 -26.20 -3.44
N GLU A 12 1.76 -26.59 -4.70
CA GLU A 12 2.98 -26.22 -5.44
C GLU A 12 3.04 -24.72 -5.74
N LEU A 13 1.89 -24.06 -5.90
CA LEU A 13 1.81 -22.61 -6.06
C LEU A 13 2.17 -21.90 -4.74
N LEU A 14 1.63 -22.35 -3.61
CA LEU A 14 1.95 -21.83 -2.27
C LEU A 14 3.42 -22.07 -1.91
N GLU A 15 3.99 -23.21 -2.26
CA GLU A 15 5.41 -23.48 -2.09
C GLU A 15 6.28 -22.56 -2.96
N ARG A 16 5.84 -22.19 -4.16
CA ARG A 16 6.56 -21.25 -5.01
C ARG A 16 6.47 -19.82 -4.48
N GLN A 17 5.28 -19.40 -4.04
CA GLN A 17 5.08 -18.09 -3.42
C GLN A 17 5.93 -17.93 -2.14
N SER A 18 5.95 -18.96 -1.27
CA SER A 18 6.78 -18.93 -0.06
C SER A 18 8.28 -18.95 -0.36
N ARG A 19 8.73 -19.72 -1.37
CA ARG A 19 10.13 -19.67 -1.83
C ARG A 19 10.51 -18.31 -2.41
N GLN A 20 9.65 -17.70 -3.22
CA GLN A 20 9.89 -16.36 -3.75
C GLN A 20 9.95 -15.31 -2.62
N PHE A 21 9.11 -15.45 -1.60
CA PHE A 21 9.12 -14.60 -0.41
C PHE A 21 10.41 -14.72 0.40
N GLU A 22 10.91 -15.95 0.59
CA GLU A 22 12.18 -16.17 1.27
C GLU A 22 13.38 -15.69 0.43
N GLU A 23 13.34 -15.87 -0.90
CA GLU A 23 14.36 -15.30 -1.80
C GLU A 23 14.37 -13.78 -1.78
N TYR A 24 13.20 -13.14 -1.72
CA TYR A 24 13.07 -11.68 -1.58
C TYR A 24 13.71 -11.16 -0.29
N LYS A 25 13.44 -11.80 0.86
CA LYS A 25 14.09 -11.46 2.14
C LYS A 25 15.61 -11.58 2.07
N GLN A 26 16.13 -12.56 1.34
CA GLN A 26 17.57 -12.72 1.14
C GLN A 26 18.15 -11.63 0.23
N GLN A 27 17.43 -11.23 -0.82
CA GLN A 27 17.86 -10.15 -1.71
C GLN A 27 17.88 -8.77 -1.01
N GLU A 28 16.88 -8.48 -0.19
CA GLU A 28 16.84 -7.31 0.70
C GLU A 28 18.07 -7.24 1.62
N LYS A 29 18.39 -8.35 2.31
CA LYS A 29 19.60 -8.46 3.17
C LYS A 29 20.90 -8.29 2.39
N ALA A 30 20.94 -8.74 1.13
CA ALA A 30 22.11 -8.59 0.27
C ALA A 30 22.29 -7.16 -0.25
N LYS A 31 21.19 -6.42 -0.51
CA LYS A 31 21.22 -5.01 -0.92
C LYS A 31 21.72 -4.09 0.19
N LYS A 32 21.40 -4.37 1.45
CA LYS A 32 21.95 -3.64 2.62
C LYS A 32 23.49 -3.70 2.74
N LYS A 33 24.17 -4.57 1.97
CA LYS A 33 25.64 -4.69 1.96
C LYS A 33 26.35 -3.93 0.84
N LYS A 34 25.64 -3.22 -0.06
CA LYS A 34 26.26 -2.45 -1.15
C LYS A 34 25.80 -1.00 -1.12
N GLY A 35 26.63 -0.12 -0.56
CA GLY A 35 26.50 1.33 -0.80
C GLY A 35 27.12 1.71 -2.14
N TRP A 36 26.39 2.45 -2.99
CA TRP A 36 26.85 3.57 -3.84
C TRP A 36 25.68 4.19 -4.64
N LEU A 37 25.70 5.52 -4.72
CA LEU A 37 24.88 6.50 -5.45
C LEU A 37 24.47 6.24 -6.93
N PHE A 38 23.41 6.99 -7.31
CA PHE A 38 23.00 7.54 -8.61
C PHE A 38 21.84 6.85 -9.36
N GLY A 39 20.75 7.62 -9.52
CA GLY A 39 19.98 7.62 -10.77
C GLY A 39 18.47 7.49 -10.63
N CYS A 40 17.76 8.63 -10.53
CA CYS A 40 16.49 8.98 -11.22
C CYS A 40 15.81 10.18 -10.52
N GLY A 41 16.59 11.21 -10.16
CA GLY A 41 16.10 12.45 -9.55
C GLY A 41 15.53 13.46 -10.56
N GLY A 42 14.86 12.98 -11.60
CA GLY A 42 14.34 13.81 -12.71
C GLY A 42 12.82 13.97 -12.72
N CYS A 43 12.07 13.10 -12.02
CA CYS A 43 10.60 13.16 -11.99
C CYS A 43 10.02 13.71 -10.67
N LEU A 44 10.82 13.77 -9.61
CA LEU A 44 10.36 14.19 -8.27
C LEU A 44 10.68 15.66 -7.92
N VAL A 45 11.54 16.33 -8.69
CA VAL A 45 11.89 17.75 -8.46
C VAL A 45 10.75 18.68 -8.91
N LEU A 46 9.95 18.28 -9.90
CA LEU A 46 8.79 19.05 -10.38
C LEU A 46 7.67 19.15 -9.34
N LEU A 47 7.52 18.17 -8.45
CA LEU A 47 6.51 18.19 -7.39
C LEU A 47 6.94 19.01 -6.15
N ILE A 48 8.26 19.12 -5.90
CA ILE A 48 8.80 19.88 -4.76
C ILE A 48 8.75 21.40 -5.02
N LEU A 49 8.86 21.84 -6.28
CA LEU A 49 8.79 23.28 -6.64
C LEU A 49 7.39 23.90 -6.49
N ILE A 50 6.32 23.09 -6.43
CA ILE A 50 4.95 23.58 -6.21
C ILE A 50 4.72 23.94 -4.73
N ILE A 51 5.47 23.33 -3.79
CA ILE A 51 5.31 23.58 -2.34
C ILE A 51 5.96 24.89 -1.89
N ILE A 52 6.98 25.40 -2.60
CA ILE A 52 7.72 26.61 -2.20
C ILE A 52 6.98 27.91 -2.60
N GLY A 53 5.91 27.81 -3.40
CA GLY A 53 5.11 28.95 -3.89
C GLY A 53 4.09 29.55 -2.91
N ILE A 54 3.96 29.03 -1.69
CA ILE A 54 3.02 29.53 -0.65
C ILE A 54 3.79 29.89 0.64
N THR A 55 4.88 30.63 0.52
CA THR A 55 5.61 31.14 1.69
C THR A 55 5.78 32.65 1.65
N ALA A 56 4.66 33.36 1.46
CA ALA A 56 4.50 34.73 1.96
C ALA A 56 3.00 35.00 2.12
N CYS A 57 2.60 35.42 3.33
CA CYS A 57 1.25 35.74 3.79
C CYS A 57 0.41 34.56 4.32
N THR A 58 0.62 34.19 5.58
CA THR A 58 -0.31 34.57 6.67
C THR A 58 0.21 34.01 7.99
N GLY A 59 0.61 34.92 8.90
CA GLY A 59 0.88 34.59 10.29
C GLY A 59 -0.41 34.62 11.11
N THR A 60 -0.40 33.88 12.23
CA THR A 60 -1.45 33.78 13.28
C THR A 60 -2.72 33.12 12.74
N PHE A 61 -3.17 31.94 13.20
CA PHE A 61 -3.84 31.68 14.48
C PHE A 61 -3.75 30.17 14.82
N VAL A 62 -2.92 29.81 15.79
CA VAL A 62 -3.09 28.57 16.57
C VAL A 62 -3.39 28.98 17.99
N ASN A 63 -4.67 29.19 18.25
CA ASN A 63 -5.21 29.01 19.58
C ASN A 63 -6.65 28.53 19.39
N GLU A 64 -7.01 27.49 20.15
CA GLU A 64 -8.40 27.10 20.40
C GLU A 64 -9.09 26.18 19.36
N VAL A 65 -8.53 24.97 19.17
CA VAL A 65 -9.36 23.79 18.80
C VAL A 65 -9.20 22.74 19.90
N ASP A 66 -9.70 23.08 21.07
CA ASP A 66 -9.97 22.13 22.15
C ASP A 66 -11.44 22.32 22.53
N LYS A 67 -12.35 21.65 21.79
CA LYS A 67 -13.71 21.27 22.28
C LYS A 67 -14.69 20.57 21.34
N ASN A 68 -14.38 20.24 20.08
CA ASN A 68 -15.41 19.65 19.20
C ASN A 68 -14.95 18.48 18.32
N ILE A 69 -14.20 17.52 18.87
CA ILE A 69 -14.06 16.19 18.24
C ILE A 69 -14.90 15.18 19.04
N ASN A 70 -16.21 15.20 18.80
CA ASN A 70 -17.11 14.08 19.04
C ASN A 70 -18.20 14.09 17.98
N LYS A 71 -18.41 12.94 17.33
CA LYS A 71 -19.09 12.67 16.04
C LYS A 71 -18.19 13.02 14.85
N GLU A 72 -17.48 12.09 14.22
CA GLU A 72 -17.89 10.74 13.84
C GLU A 72 -16.60 9.91 13.72
N SER A 73 -16.31 9.11 14.75
CA SER A 73 -15.13 8.25 14.83
C SER A 73 -15.61 6.81 14.88
N SER A 74 -15.46 6.11 13.76
CA SER A 74 -15.60 4.66 13.72
C SER A 74 -14.61 4.07 14.72
N GLU A 75 -15.13 3.39 15.73
CA GLU A 75 -14.39 2.85 16.88
C GLU A 75 -13.18 2.00 16.47
N VAL A 76 -11.99 2.60 16.56
CA VAL A 76 -10.76 1.84 16.77
C VAL A 76 -10.75 1.50 18.26
N LYS A 77 -10.89 0.21 18.59
CA LYS A 77 -10.51 -0.29 19.91
C LYS A 77 -9.03 0.02 20.06
N GLN A 78 -8.70 1.08 20.81
CA GLN A 78 -7.33 1.28 21.29
C GLN A 78 -7.00 0.06 22.13
N ASP A 79 -6.17 -0.81 21.59
CA ASP A 79 -5.48 -1.77 22.42
C ASP A 79 -4.53 -0.97 23.30
N LYS A 80 -4.71 -1.04 24.62
CA LYS A 80 -3.95 -0.24 25.60
C LYS A 80 -2.46 -0.63 25.66
N ASN A 81 -2.03 -1.48 24.74
CA ASN A 81 -0.71 -2.07 24.64
C ASN A 81 0.07 -1.60 23.39
N ALA A 82 -0.52 -0.81 22.51
CA ALA A 82 0.15 -0.34 21.29
C ALA A 82 1.19 0.75 21.59
N THR A 83 2.35 0.70 20.93
CA THR A 83 3.34 1.78 20.97
C THR A 83 2.83 3.02 20.22
N LYS A 84 3.51 4.16 20.37
CA LYS A 84 3.18 5.38 19.62
C LYS A 84 3.43 5.17 18.13
N GLU A 85 4.50 4.47 17.79
CA GLU A 85 4.93 4.14 16.44
C GLU A 85 3.93 3.20 15.76
N GLN A 86 3.47 2.16 16.46
CA GLN A 86 2.38 1.27 16.00
C GLN A 86 1.07 2.03 15.75
N THR A 87 0.73 2.97 16.63
CA THR A 87 -0.46 3.82 16.46
C THR A 87 -0.32 4.74 15.25
N ALA A 88 0.87 5.33 15.05
CA ALA A 88 1.16 6.16 13.89
C ALA A 88 1.09 5.36 12.58
N ALA A 89 1.71 4.18 12.55
CA ALA A 89 1.66 3.27 11.40
C ALA A 89 0.24 2.85 11.07
N LEU A 90 -0.60 2.53 12.07
CA LEU A 90 -2.01 2.19 11.86
C LEU A 90 -2.81 3.36 11.25
N ASN A 91 -2.53 4.60 11.67
CA ASN A 91 -3.19 5.79 11.11
C ASN A 91 -2.75 6.05 9.65
N SER A 92 -1.46 5.89 9.33
CA SER A 92 -0.98 5.91 7.94
C SER A 92 -1.64 4.81 7.10
N ALA A 93 -1.68 3.58 7.61
CA ALA A 93 -2.29 2.43 6.95
C ALA A 93 -3.76 2.68 6.61
N LYS A 94 -4.51 3.30 7.53
CA LYS A 94 -5.89 3.72 7.30
C LYS A 94 -5.98 4.74 6.16
N THR A 95 -5.08 5.72 6.12
CA THR A 95 -5.06 6.73 5.05
C THR A 95 -4.81 6.09 3.69
N TYR A 96 -3.86 5.15 3.60
CA TYR A 96 -3.57 4.41 2.37
C TYR A 96 -4.73 3.52 1.92
N ALA A 97 -5.41 2.84 2.85
CA ALA A 97 -6.60 2.06 2.51
C ALA A 97 -7.77 2.94 2.06
N ASP A 98 -8.09 3.99 2.82
CA ASP A 98 -9.31 4.77 2.63
C ASP A 98 -9.19 5.75 1.44
N THR A 99 -8.01 6.33 1.22
CA THR A 99 -7.79 7.38 0.21
C THR A 99 -7.16 6.85 -1.07
N MET A 100 -6.24 5.89 -0.96
CA MET A 100 -5.49 5.36 -2.10
C MET A 100 -5.95 3.97 -2.52
N HIS A 101 -6.91 3.38 -1.80
CA HIS A 101 -7.49 2.07 -2.11
C HIS A 101 -6.43 0.97 -2.27
N MET A 102 -5.36 1.05 -1.49
CA MET A 102 -4.26 0.09 -1.62
C MET A 102 -4.61 -1.29 -1.06
N SER A 103 -3.94 -2.32 -1.58
CA SER A 103 -3.98 -3.68 -1.01
C SER A 103 -3.27 -3.74 0.34
N LYS A 104 -3.53 -4.80 1.13
CA LYS A 104 -2.83 -5.03 2.40
C LYS A 104 -1.30 -5.05 2.20
N ASN A 105 -0.83 -5.71 1.14
CA ASN A 105 0.60 -5.81 0.82
C ASN A 105 1.18 -4.48 0.37
N GLY A 106 0.47 -3.74 -0.47
CA GLY A 106 0.88 -2.40 -0.92
C GLY A 106 1.02 -1.44 0.27
N ILE A 107 0.07 -1.48 1.20
CA ILE A 107 0.12 -0.67 2.43
C ILE A 107 1.35 -1.02 3.26
N TYR A 108 1.61 -2.31 3.50
CA TYR A 108 2.80 -2.73 4.25
C TYR A 108 4.09 -2.20 3.60
N GLN A 109 4.22 -2.36 2.28
CA GLN A 109 5.40 -1.89 1.55
C GLN A 109 5.57 -0.38 1.69
N GLN A 110 4.49 0.38 1.55
CA GLN A 110 4.51 1.83 1.67
C GLN A 110 4.90 2.30 3.08
N LEU A 111 4.42 1.62 4.11
CA LEU A 111 4.79 1.90 5.50
C LEU A 111 6.29 1.65 5.75
N THR A 112 6.85 0.58 5.18
CA THR A 112 8.27 0.22 5.38
C THR A 112 9.26 0.90 4.43
N SER A 113 8.78 1.49 3.34
CA SER A 113 9.63 1.98 2.25
C SER A 113 10.51 3.17 2.67
N ASP A 114 11.76 3.16 2.21
CA ASP A 114 12.70 4.30 2.32
C ASP A 114 12.21 5.58 1.61
N ALA A 115 11.23 5.47 0.72
CA ALA A 115 10.60 6.62 0.07
C ALA A 115 9.19 6.92 0.64
N GLY A 116 8.66 6.05 1.50
CA GLY A 116 7.38 6.20 2.19
C GLY A 116 7.59 6.65 3.63
N ASP A 117 6.91 5.96 4.55
CA ASP A 117 6.84 6.37 5.96
C ASP A 117 8.02 5.89 6.82
N LYS A 118 8.78 4.88 6.36
CA LYS A 118 9.96 4.32 7.04
C LYS A 118 9.68 3.77 8.44
N PHE A 119 8.47 3.26 8.67
CA PHE A 119 8.18 2.51 9.89
C PHE A 119 9.02 1.23 9.93
N SER A 120 9.27 0.73 11.14
CA SER A 120 9.87 -0.59 11.29
C SER A 120 8.95 -1.68 10.71
N GLU A 121 9.53 -2.82 10.31
CA GLU A 121 8.75 -3.97 9.86
C GLU A 121 7.72 -4.41 10.93
N GLU A 122 8.07 -4.31 12.21
CA GLU A 122 7.21 -4.66 13.34
C GLU A 122 6.01 -3.70 13.47
N ASP A 123 6.23 -2.40 13.35
CA ASP A 123 5.15 -1.40 13.43
C ASP A 123 4.23 -1.47 12.19
N ALA A 124 4.81 -1.67 11.01
CA ALA A 124 4.05 -1.83 9.77
C ALA A 124 3.22 -3.12 9.78
N GLN A 125 3.78 -4.23 10.29
CA GLN A 125 3.06 -5.49 10.45
C GLN A 125 1.91 -5.33 11.44
N TYR A 126 2.16 -4.69 12.59
CA TYR A 126 1.10 -4.38 13.55
C TYR A 126 -0.02 -3.56 12.89
N ALA A 127 0.33 -2.54 12.10
CA ALA A 127 -0.64 -1.70 11.43
C ALA A 127 -1.54 -2.50 10.48
N VAL A 128 -0.98 -3.31 9.59
CA VAL A 128 -1.79 -4.07 8.62
C VAL A 128 -2.56 -5.23 9.23
N ASP A 129 -2.15 -5.75 10.39
CA ASP A 129 -2.89 -6.79 11.12
C ASP A 129 -4.04 -6.24 11.95
N ASN A 130 -3.92 -4.99 12.40
CA ASN A 130 -4.96 -4.31 13.18
C ASN A 130 -5.86 -3.40 12.32
N LEU A 131 -5.50 -3.17 11.06
CA LEU A 131 -6.32 -2.42 10.13
C LEU A 131 -7.56 -3.22 9.73
N LYS A 132 -8.73 -2.65 9.99
CA LYS A 132 -10.02 -3.19 9.54
C LYS A 132 -10.42 -2.52 8.23
N ALA A 133 -9.84 -2.97 7.14
CA ALA A 133 -10.17 -2.52 5.79
C ALA A 133 -10.93 -3.60 5.01
N ASP A 134 -11.79 -3.16 4.09
CA ASP A 134 -12.40 -4.03 3.08
C ASP A 134 -11.53 -4.02 1.82
N TYR A 135 -10.58 -4.94 1.75
CA TYR A 135 -9.64 -5.00 0.64
C TYR A 135 -10.26 -5.41 -0.69
N LYS A 136 -11.42 -6.08 -0.68
CA LYS A 136 -12.20 -6.36 -1.90
C LYS A 136 -12.81 -5.08 -2.45
N LYS A 137 -13.32 -4.21 -1.56
CA LYS A 137 -13.77 -2.87 -1.94
C LYS A 137 -12.61 -2.04 -2.48
N ASN A 138 -11.46 -2.05 -1.83
CA ASN A 138 -10.27 -1.35 -2.31
C ASN A 138 -9.87 -1.81 -3.72
N ALA A 139 -9.79 -3.12 -3.96
CA ALA A 139 -9.51 -3.67 -5.28
C ALA A 139 -10.51 -3.22 -6.34
N LEU A 140 -11.80 -3.16 -6.00
CA LEU A 140 -12.84 -2.67 -6.90
C LEU A 140 -12.67 -1.19 -7.24
N GLU A 141 -12.33 -0.33 -6.27
CA GLU A 141 -12.09 1.09 -6.56
C GLU A 141 -10.83 1.28 -7.42
N SER A 142 -9.73 0.56 -7.14
CA SER A 142 -8.55 0.56 -8.02
C SER A 142 -8.89 0.08 -9.43
N ALA A 143 -9.70 -0.98 -9.55
CA ALA A 143 -10.15 -1.52 -10.82
C ALA A 143 -10.95 -0.51 -11.64
N LYS A 144 -11.84 0.26 -10.99
CA LYS A 144 -12.60 1.33 -11.63
C LYS A 144 -11.67 2.42 -12.15
N SER A 145 -10.69 2.86 -11.35
CA SER A 145 -9.71 3.84 -11.81
C SER A 145 -8.94 3.35 -13.05
N TYR A 146 -8.50 2.08 -13.09
CA TYR A 146 -7.86 1.53 -14.30
C TYR A 146 -8.81 1.46 -15.50
N GLN A 147 -10.08 1.13 -15.28
CA GLN A 147 -11.08 1.08 -16.34
C GLN A 147 -11.36 2.48 -16.90
N GLU A 148 -11.58 3.47 -16.03
CA GLU A 148 -12.00 4.82 -16.39
C GLU A 148 -10.82 5.67 -16.92
N ASP A 149 -9.71 5.69 -16.20
CA ASP A 149 -8.59 6.59 -16.51
C ASP A 149 -7.65 6.01 -17.57
N GLN A 150 -7.51 4.68 -17.60
CA GLN A 150 -6.55 3.98 -18.46
C GLN A 150 -7.21 3.14 -19.55
N ASN A 151 -8.55 3.03 -19.57
CA ASN A 151 -9.30 2.25 -20.56
C ASN A 151 -8.82 0.79 -20.66
N MET A 152 -8.39 0.21 -19.54
CA MET A 152 -7.85 -1.14 -19.49
C MET A 152 -8.96 -2.19 -19.62
N SER A 153 -8.65 -3.33 -20.26
CA SER A 153 -9.56 -4.48 -20.28
C SER A 153 -9.63 -5.16 -18.91
N LYS A 154 -10.73 -5.87 -18.61
CA LYS A 154 -10.88 -6.64 -17.37
C LYS A 154 -9.69 -7.58 -17.11
N ASP A 155 -9.21 -8.29 -18.13
CA ASP A 155 -8.03 -9.17 -18.01
C ASP A 155 -6.75 -8.39 -17.66
N SER A 156 -6.57 -7.20 -18.25
CA SER A 156 -5.41 -6.34 -17.95
C SER A 156 -5.49 -5.78 -16.54
N ILE A 157 -6.69 -5.40 -16.10
CA ILE A 157 -6.96 -4.92 -14.74
C ILE A 157 -6.68 -6.03 -13.73
N TYR A 158 -7.20 -7.25 -13.96
CA TYR A 158 -6.92 -8.40 -13.10
C TYR A 158 -5.41 -8.60 -12.93
N ASN A 159 -4.67 -8.67 -14.04
CA ASN A 159 -3.22 -8.85 -14.03
C ASN A 159 -2.49 -7.72 -13.32
N GLN A 160 -2.96 -6.47 -13.46
CA GLN A 160 -2.38 -5.31 -12.79
C GLN A 160 -2.60 -5.35 -11.28
N LEU A 161 -3.80 -5.71 -10.83
CA LEU A 161 -4.16 -5.79 -9.42
C LEU A 161 -3.32 -6.84 -8.68
N ILE A 162 -3.08 -8.00 -9.29
CA ILE A 162 -2.26 -9.07 -8.69
C ILE A 162 -0.75 -8.87 -8.90
N SER A 163 -0.35 -7.95 -9.78
CA SER A 163 1.04 -7.81 -10.21
C SER A 163 1.95 -7.46 -9.03
N ASP A 164 3.10 -8.13 -8.98
CA ASP A 164 4.16 -7.84 -8.03
C ASP A 164 4.82 -6.48 -8.22
N ALA A 165 4.70 -5.89 -9.41
CA ALA A 165 5.13 -4.51 -9.65
C ALA A 165 3.96 -3.52 -9.62
N GLY A 166 2.74 -4.02 -9.47
CA GLY A 166 1.50 -3.24 -9.38
C GLY A 166 0.96 -3.23 -7.96
N ASP A 167 -0.31 -3.58 -7.80
CA ASP A 167 -1.04 -3.30 -6.56
C ASP A 167 -0.98 -4.42 -5.53
N LYS A 168 -0.55 -5.63 -5.91
CA LYS A 168 -0.34 -6.77 -5.00
C LYS A 168 -1.58 -7.19 -4.19
N PHE A 169 -2.77 -7.02 -4.77
CA PHE A 169 -3.97 -7.67 -4.26
C PHE A 169 -3.86 -9.18 -4.36
N THR A 170 -4.62 -9.88 -3.52
CA THR A 170 -4.81 -11.32 -3.68
C THR A 170 -5.60 -11.63 -4.95
N GLU A 171 -5.46 -12.85 -5.47
CA GLU A 171 -6.23 -13.29 -6.64
C GLU A 171 -7.74 -13.19 -6.37
N GLU A 172 -8.19 -13.52 -5.15
CA GLU A 172 -9.60 -13.43 -4.77
C GLU A 172 -10.14 -12.00 -4.73
N GLU A 173 -9.33 -11.03 -4.31
CA GLU A 173 -9.69 -9.60 -4.30
C GLU A 173 -9.72 -9.05 -5.73
N ALA A 174 -8.72 -9.37 -6.54
CA ALA A 174 -8.65 -8.97 -7.94
C ALA A 174 -9.80 -9.58 -8.76
N GLN A 175 -10.11 -10.86 -8.55
CA GLN A 175 -11.23 -11.52 -9.21
C GLN A 175 -12.56 -10.88 -8.81
N TYR A 176 -12.76 -10.64 -7.50
CA TYR A 176 -13.94 -9.92 -7.03
C TYR A 176 -14.08 -8.56 -7.72
N ALA A 177 -12.98 -7.79 -7.82
CA ALA A 177 -12.99 -6.48 -8.45
C ALA A 177 -13.46 -6.56 -9.91
N VAL A 178 -12.87 -7.42 -10.75
CA VAL A 178 -13.21 -7.50 -12.18
C VAL A 178 -14.61 -8.07 -12.44
N ASP A 179 -15.10 -8.96 -11.57
CA ASP A 179 -16.47 -9.49 -11.62
C ASP A 179 -17.52 -8.40 -11.35
N HIS A 180 -17.16 -7.40 -10.54
CA HIS A 180 -18.04 -6.30 -10.13
C HIS A 180 -17.80 -4.99 -10.90
N LEU A 181 -16.89 -4.98 -11.89
CA LEU A 181 -16.76 -3.87 -12.82
C LEU A 181 -17.96 -3.79 -13.77
N ASP A 182 -18.44 -2.58 -13.98
CA ASP A 182 -19.43 -2.28 -15.02
C ASP A 182 -18.92 -2.66 -16.41
N LYS A 183 -19.86 -2.87 -17.34
CA LYS A 183 -19.55 -3.31 -18.71
C LYS A 183 -19.00 -2.20 -19.58
#